data_AF-A0A846X759-F1
#
_entry.id   AF-A0A846X759-F1
#
_cell.length_a   1.000
_cell.length_b   1.000
_cell.length_c   1.000
_cell.angle_alpha   90.00
_cell.angle_beta   90.00
_cell.angle_gamma   90.00
#
_symmetry.space_group_name_H-M   'P 1'
#
loop_
_entity.id
_entity.type
_entity.pdbx_description
1 polymer ?
#
loop_
_entity_poly.entity_id
_entity_poly.type
_entity_poly.pdbx_seq_one_letter_code
_entity_poly.pdbx_strand_id
1 'polypeptide(L)'
;MEWLNFWWLIFPFSGVIAAGVKGAVSWSDRRADRRLERYRIKHETKAAMAQAKGRAQVDAAEVRQELARAVADHDAVDTRWFEYETDLSTILDFPMMVDMREPLTVDFHKAKRRADLLRPDGPEQVDGVEEYRAAVHAYAAAFDVAEQEARRRRRGDFSPIEQERLAKAQRLLTVALDGAATGPERRQAYQRARSELDGLIDLPRSATVALERQVRSALER
;
A
#
# COMPACT_ATOMS: atom_id res chain seq x y z
N MET A 1 -12.88 89.08 -70.53
CA MET A 1 -13.41 88.32 -69.39
C MET A 1 -13.45 86.85 -69.77
N GLU A 2 -12.35 86.14 -69.58
CA GLU A 2 -12.27 84.69 -69.81
C GLU A 2 -11.70 84.03 -68.56
N TRP A 3 -12.58 83.83 -67.57
CA TRP A 3 -12.31 83.07 -66.36
C TRP A 3 -13.62 82.39 -65.98
N LEU A 4 -13.86 81.17 -66.48
CA LEU A 4 -14.86 80.22 -65.95
C LEU A 4 -14.83 78.92 -66.81
N ASN A 5 -13.69 78.23 -66.89
CA ASN A 5 -13.63 76.96 -67.65
C ASN A 5 -12.58 75.92 -67.17
N PHE A 6 -12.37 75.78 -65.86
CA PHE A 6 -11.44 74.78 -65.31
C PHE A 6 -12.00 73.95 -64.12
N TRP A 7 -13.31 73.71 -64.05
CA TRP A 7 -13.90 72.85 -62.99
C TRP A 7 -13.70 71.34 -63.22
N TRP A 8 -13.33 70.92 -64.44
CA TRP A 8 -13.12 69.51 -64.78
C TRP A 8 -11.78 68.92 -64.32
N LEU A 9 -10.84 69.75 -63.81
CA LEU A 9 -9.50 69.32 -63.38
C LEU A 9 -9.46 68.66 -61.99
N ILE A 10 -10.56 68.63 -61.23
CA ILE A 10 -10.61 67.99 -59.90
C ILE A 10 -10.78 66.46 -60.02
N PHE A 11 -11.30 65.97 -61.14
CA PHE A 11 -11.61 64.55 -61.33
C PHE A 11 -10.39 63.60 -61.45
N PRO A 12 -9.27 63.92 -62.15
CA PRO A 12 -8.16 62.97 -62.25
C PRO A 12 -7.35 62.80 -60.96
N PHE A 13 -7.43 63.72 -60.00
CA PHE A 13 -6.69 63.62 -58.73
C PHE A 13 -7.45 62.94 -57.59
N SER A 14 -8.78 62.74 -57.72
CA SER A 14 -9.59 62.09 -56.68
C SER A 14 -9.39 60.56 -56.58
N GLY A 15 -9.04 59.90 -57.69
CA GLY A 15 -8.89 58.43 -57.74
C GLY A 15 -7.65 57.88 -57.04
N VAL A 16 -6.58 58.67 -56.93
CA VAL A 16 -5.27 58.20 -56.41
C VAL A 16 -5.25 58.16 -54.88
N ILE A 17 -6.02 59.03 -54.21
CA ILE A 17 -6.11 59.04 -52.73
C ILE A 17 -6.91 57.84 -52.21
N ALA A 18 -7.96 57.40 -52.92
CA ALA A 18 -8.78 56.24 -52.52
C ALA A 18 -8.03 54.90 -52.64
N ALA A 19 -7.10 54.76 -53.58
CA ALA A 19 -6.33 53.53 -53.78
C ALA A 19 -5.24 53.32 -52.71
N GLY A 20 -4.59 54.40 -52.26
CA GLY A 20 -3.58 54.35 -51.18
C GLY A 20 -4.15 53.93 -49.82
N VAL A 21 -5.37 54.37 -49.50
CA VAL A 21 -6.04 54.03 -48.24
C VAL A 21 -6.48 52.56 -48.21
N LYS A 22 -6.99 51.99 -49.32
CA LYS A 22 -7.37 50.56 -49.39
C LYS A 22 -6.17 49.61 -49.31
N GLY A 23 -5.01 50.00 -49.85
CA GLY A 23 -3.77 49.21 -49.76
C GLY A 23 -3.19 49.11 -48.35
N ALA A 24 -3.25 50.20 -47.56
CA ALA A 24 -2.73 50.23 -46.19
C ALA A 24 -3.59 49.42 -45.20
N VAL A 25 -4.93 49.45 -45.36
CA VAL A 25 -5.86 48.69 -44.50
C VAL A 25 -5.68 47.18 -44.69
N SER A 26 -5.57 46.71 -45.94
CA SER A 26 -5.40 45.27 -46.25
C SER A 26 -4.02 44.68 -45.86
N TRP A 27 -3.00 45.52 -45.66
CA TRP A 27 -1.70 45.09 -45.12
C TRP A 27 -1.68 45.07 -43.58
N SER A 28 -2.55 45.84 -42.93
CA SER A 28 -2.74 45.84 -41.47
C SER A 28 -3.56 44.64 -40.99
N ASP A 29 -4.58 44.21 -41.75
CA ASP A 29 -5.44 43.07 -41.42
C ASP A 29 -4.65 41.75 -41.34
N ARG A 30 -3.70 41.53 -42.26
CA ARG A 30 -2.83 40.34 -42.24
C ARG A 30 -1.87 40.28 -41.04
N ARG A 31 -1.67 41.37 -40.29
CA ARG A 31 -0.95 41.36 -38.99
C ARG A 31 -1.91 41.14 -37.82
N ALA A 32 -3.16 41.60 -37.93
CA ALA A 32 -4.19 41.36 -36.93
C ALA A 32 -4.57 39.87 -36.87
N ASP A 33 -4.80 39.24 -38.02
CA ASP A 33 -5.14 37.81 -38.11
C ASP A 33 -4.02 36.93 -37.55
N ARG A 34 -2.76 37.21 -37.91
CA ARG A 34 -1.60 36.48 -37.37
C ARG A 34 -1.41 36.64 -35.86
N ARG A 35 -1.89 37.75 -35.27
CA ARG A 35 -1.90 37.92 -33.80
C ARG A 35 -3.00 37.06 -33.17
N LEU A 36 -4.20 37.06 -33.76
CA LEU A 36 -5.33 36.26 -33.28
C LEU A 36 -5.05 34.75 -33.36
N GLU A 37 -4.47 34.27 -34.47
CA GLU A 37 -4.03 32.88 -34.61
C GLU A 37 -3.00 32.49 -33.55
N ARG A 38 -1.98 33.33 -33.32
CA ARG A 38 -0.96 33.09 -32.27
C ARG A 38 -1.56 33.11 -30.88
N TYR A 39 -2.51 34.00 -30.59
CA TYR A 39 -3.22 34.01 -29.31
C TYR A 39 -4.03 32.73 -29.13
N ARG A 40 -4.77 32.30 -30.17
CA ARG A 40 -5.57 31.08 -30.14
C ARG A 40 -4.70 29.84 -29.91
N ILE A 41 -3.61 29.69 -30.66
CA ILE A 41 -2.64 28.60 -30.47
C ILE A 41 -2.04 28.63 -29.06
N LYS A 42 -1.71 29.81 -28.51
CA LYS A 42 -1.20 29.93 -27.13
C LYS A 42 -2.24 29.56 -26.08
N HIS A 43 -3.51 29.92 -26.28
CA HIS A 43 -4.60 29.55 -25.37
C HIS A 43 -4.93 28.06 -25.46
N GLU A 44 -4.97 27.48 -26.66
CA GLU A 44 -5.18 26.06 -26.90
C GLU A 44 -4.06 25.21 -26.30
N THR A 45 -2.80 25.60 -26.50
CA THR A 45 -1.64 24.93 -25.87
C THR A 45 -1.64 25.06 -24.35
N LYS A 46 -1.98 26.25 -23.81
CA LYS A 46 -2.10 26.44 -22.35
C LYS A 46 -3.25 25.61 -21.76
N ALA A 47 -4.39 25.51 -22.46
CA ALA A 47 -5.50 24.67 -22.06
C ALA A 47 -5.15 23.18 -22.12
N ALA A 48 -4.48 22.73 -23.19
CA ALA A 48 -4.00 21.35 -23.31
C ALA A 48 -2.97 21.00 -22.21
N MET A 49 -2.04 21.90 -21.90
CA MET A 49 -1.08 21.73 -20.80
C MET A 49 -1.78 21.68 -19.42
N ALA A 50 -2.78 22.52 -19.19
CA ALA A 50 -3.56 22.50 -17.95
C ALA A 50 -4.37 21.20 -17.81
N GLN A 51 -4.96 20.70 -18.89
CA GLN A 51 -5.65 19.42 -18.92
C GLN A 51 -4.70 18.24 -18.68
N ALA A 52 -3.53 18.23 -19.33
CA ALA A 52 -2.51 17.20 -19.12
C ALA A 52 -1.99 17.19 -17.68
N LYS A 53 -1.74 18.37 -17.09
CA LYS A 53 -1.36 18.50 -15.68
C LYS A 53 -2.47 18.02 -14.75
N GLY A 54 -3.72 18.33 -15.06
CA GLY A 54 -4.88 17.86 -14.30
C GLY A 54 -5.01 16.34 -14.31
N ARG A 55 -4.86 15.69 -15.47
CA ARG A 55 -4.84 14.22 -15.59
C ARG A 55 -3.71 13.60 -14.77
N ALA A 56 -2.47 14.08 -14.93
CA ALA A 56 -1.33 13.57 -14.17
C ALA A 56 -1.50 13.71 -12.64
N GLN A 57 -2.19 14.76 -12.17
CA GLN A 57 -2.50 14.92 -10.75
C GLN A 57 -3.56 13.93 -10.26
N VAL A 58 -4.57 13.64 -11.08
CA VAL A 58 -5.60 12.62 -10.77
C VAL A 58 -4.97 11.24 -10.73
N ASP A 59 -4.18 10.88 -11.74
CA ASP A 59 -3.49 9.58 -11.81
C ASP A 59 -2.57 9.39 -10.58
N ALA A 60 -1.82 10.42 -10.19
CA ALA A 60 -0.97 10.35 -9.00
C ALA A 60 -1.78 10.24 -7.69
N ALA A 61 -2.99 10.81 -7.63
CA ALA A 61 -3.86 10.66 -6.47
C ALA A 61 -4.46 9.25 -6.37
N GLU A 62 -4.81 8.66 -7.51
CA GLU A 62 -5.29 7.29 -7.61
C GLU A 62 -4.22 6.29 -7.17
N VAL A 63 -2.99 6.42 -7.68
CA VAL A 63 -1.86 5.55 -7.28
C VAL A 63 -1.58 5.65 -5.77
N ARG A 64 -1.64 6.85 -5.18
CA ARG A 64 -1.50 7.03 -3.72
C ARG A 64 -2.62 6.34 -2.94
N GLN A 65 -3.85 6.37 -3.45
CA GLN A 65 -4.97 5.70 -2.82
C GLN A 65 -4.82 4.17 -2.89
N GLU A 66 -4.36 3.64 -4.02
CA GLU A 66 -4.07 2.22 -4.19
C GLU A 66 -2.94 1.76 -3.28
N LEU A 67 -1.87 2.55 -3.17
CA LEU A 67 -0.79 2.29 -2.23
C LEU A 67 -1.32 2.24 -0.78
N ALA A 68 -2.12 3.22 -0.38
CA ALA A 68 -2.69 3.24 0.96
C ALA A 68 -3.56 2.00 1.26
N ARG A 69 -4.32 1.51 0.26
CA ARG A 69 -5.08 0.26 0.39
C ARG A 69 -4.17 -0.96 0.52
N ALA A 70 -3.13 -1.06 -0.32
CA ALA A 70 -2.18 -2.17 -0.26
C ALA A 70 -1.42 -2.21 1.08
N VAL A 71 -1.05 -1.06 1.63
CA VAL A 71 -0.45 -0.96 2.98
C VAL A 71 -1.45 -1.42 4.05
N ALA A 72 -2.70 -0.97 3.97
CA ALA A 72 -3.74 -1.39 4.94
C ALA A 72 -4.01 -2.90 4.88
N ASP A 73 -4.06 -3.49 3.69
CA ASP A 73 -4.23 -4.93 3.51
C ASP A 73 -3.03 -5.72 4.06
N HIS A 74 -1.80 -5.23 3.82
CA HIS A 74 -0.59 -5.80 4.40
C HIS A 74 -0.67 -5.80 5.93
N ASP A 75 -0.95 -4.65 6.54
CA ASP A 75 -1.02 -4.49 8.00
C ASP A 75 -2.14 -5.35 8.61
N ALA A 76 -3.25 -5.56 7.90
CA ALA A 76 -4.33 -6.44 8.34
C ALA A 76 -3.88 -7.91 8.39
N VAL A 77 -3.13 -8.39 7.39
CA VAL A 77 -2.59 -9.76 7.39
C VAL A 77 -1.49 -9.90 8.45
N ASP A 78 -0.60 -8.91 8.60
CA ASP A 78 0.42 -8.89 9.64
C ASP A 78 -0.20 -8.94 11.04
N THR A 79 -1.30 -8.22 11.28
CA THR A 79 -2.02 -8.24 12.56
C THR A 79 -2.56 -9.63 12.88
N ARG A 80 -3.17 -10.30 11.90
CA ARG A 80 -3.66 -11.70 12.05
C ARG A 80 -2.49 -12.66 12.29
N TRP A 81 -1.41 -12.52 11.53
CA TRP A 81 -0.20 -13.32 11.69
C TRP A 81 0.44 -13.13 13.07
N PHE A 82 0.45 -11.91 13.60
CA PHE A 82 1.08 -11.58 14.88
C PHE A 82 0.51 -12.38 16.06
N GLU A 83 -0.77 -12.76 16.00
CA GLU A 83 -1.40 -13.65 16.99
C GLU A 83 -0.68 -15.01 17.05
N TYR A 84 -0.33 -15.58 15.89
CA TYR A 84 0.40 -16.85 15.77
C TYR A 84 1.88 -16.77 16.15
N GLU A 85 2.46 -15.57 16.32
CA GLU A 85 3.83 -15.44 16.82
C GLU A 85 3.90 -15.08 18.30
N THR A 86 2.84 -14.48 18.86
CA THR A 86 2.90 -13.87 20.19
C THR A 86 2.06 -14.61 21.20
N ASP A 87 0.90 -15.15 20.79
CA ASP A 87 0.03 -15.91 21.68
C ASP A 87 0.36 -17.41 21.61
N LEU A 88 0.88 -17.93 22.70
CA LEU A 88 1.18 -19.35 22.83
C LEU A 88 -0.05 -20.23 22.75
N SER A 89 -1.22 -19.78 23.23
CA SER A 89 -2.42 -20.60 23.09
C SER A 89 -2.74 -20.82 21.62
N THR A 90 -2.71 -19.74 20.83
CA THR A 90 -2.90 -19.78 19.37
C THR A 90 -1.84 -20.66 18.68
N ILE A 91 -0.56 -20.55 19.07
CA ILE A 91 0.51 -21.42 18.55
C ILE A 91 0.22 -22.91 18.83
N LEU A 92 -0.20 -23.24 20.05
CA LEU A 92 -0.46 -24.63 20.44
C LEU A 92 -1.74 -25.20 19.80
N ASP A 93 -2.71 -24.35 19.47
CA ASP A 93 -3.93 -24.76 18.75
C ASP A 93 -3.68 -24.98 17.25
N PHE A 94 -2.77 -24.21 16.66
CA PHE A 94 -2.46 -24.21 15.22
C PHE A 94 -0.95 -24.30 14.93
N PRO A 95 -0.25 -25.35 15.40
CA PRO A 95 1.22 -25.45 15.34
C PRO A 95 1.78 -25.47 13.91
N MET A 96 0.98 -25.89 12.93
CA MET A 96 1.33 -25.85 11.50
C MET A 96 1.78 -24.44 11.05
N MET A 97 1.18 -23.38 11.61
CA MET A 97 1.45 -21.99 11.20
C MET A 97 2.88 -21.53 11.51
N VAL A 98 3.59 -22.19 12.42
CA VAL A 98 4.99 -21.88 12.78
C VAL A 98 5.97 -22.95 12.31
N ASP A 99 5.48 -24.03 11.70
CA ASP A 99 6.30 -25.15 11.26
C ASP A 99 6.86 -24.92 9.84
N MET A 100 8.15 -24.63 9.75
CA MET A 100 8.85 -24.40 8.47
C MET A 100 9.07 -25.68 7.64
N ARG A 101 8.62 -26.85 8.12
CA ARG A 101 8.57 -28.09 7.33
C ARG A 101 7.32 -28.16 6.46
N GLU A 102 6.27 -27.43 6.83
CA GLU A 102 4.99 -27.44 6.12
C GLU A 102 5.07 -26.54 4.87
N PRO A 103 4.79 -27.08 3.67
CA PRO A 103 4.93 -26.32 2.43
C PRO A 103 4.09 -25.03 2.40
N LEU A 104 2.85 -25.08 2.90
CA LEU A 104 1.95 -23.92 2.92
C LEU A 104 2.49 -22.80 3.82
N THR A 105 3.09 -23.16 4.96
CA THR A 105 3.72 -22.23 5.90
C THR A 105 4.96 -21.60 5.27
N VAL A 106 5.78 -22.40 4.58
CA VAL A 106 6.94 -21.90 3.82
C VAL A 106 6.52 -20.92 2.72
N ASP A 107 5.49 -21.24 1.95
CA ASP A 107 5.01 -20.40 0.86
C ASP A 107 4.42 -19.08 1.39
N PHE A 108 3.66 -19.14 2.48
CA PHE A 108 3.22 -17.96 3.24
C PHE A 108 4.41 -17.07 3.65
N HIS A 109 5.42 -17.62 4.30
CA HIS A 109 6.57 -16.84 4.77
C HIS A 109 7.41 -16.25 3.63
N LYS A 110 7.51 -16.95 2.49
CA LYS A 110 8.14 -16.41 1.28
C LYS A 110 7.34 -15.23 0.73
N ALA A 111 6.02 -15.36 0.64
CA ALA A 111 5.14 -14.30 0.17
C ALA A 111 5.19 -13.08 1.11
N LYS A 112 5.19 -13.30 2.43
CA LYS A 112 5.39 -12.26 3.44
C LYS A 112 6.68 -11.50 3.19
N ARG A 113 7.82 -12.21 3.14
CA ARG A 113 9.14 -11.60 2.93
C ARG A 113 9.17 -10.79 1.63
N ARG A 114 8.51 -11.26 0.58
CA ARG A 114 8.42 -10.54 -0.70
C ARG A 114 7.63 -9.24 -0.56
N ALA A 115 6.50 -9.26 0.13
CA ALA A 115 5.70 -8.08 0.41
C ALA A 115 6.45 -7.09 1.32
N ASP A 116 7.16 -7.58 2.34
CA ASP A 116 7.99 -6.78 3.25
C ASP A 116 9.10 -6.03 2.50
N LEU A 117 9.79 -6.70 1.57
CA LEU A 117 10.87 -6.11 0.77
C LEU A 117 10.39 -5.04 -0.22
N LEU A 118 9.14 -5.13 -0.66
CA LEU A 118 8.52 -4.19 -1.59
C LEU A 118 7.75 -3.07 -0.88
N ARG A 119 7.65 -3.13 0.46
CA ARG A 119 6.90 -2.16 1.24
C ARG A 119 7.55 -0.78 1.09
N PRO A 120 6.82 0.23 0.60
CA PRO A 120 7.37 1.58 0.46
C PRO A 120 7.63 2.23 1.83
N ASP A 121 8.67 3.06 1.90
CA ASP A 121 9.05 3.76 3.15
C ASP A 121 8.03 4.85 3.54
N GLY A 122 7.22 5.30 2.58
CA GLY A 122 6.20 6.31 2.80
C GLY A 122 5.23 6.46 1.63
N PRO A 123 4.12 7.19 1.83
CA PRO A 123 3.06 7.35 0.82
C PRO A 123 3.48 8.15 -0.41
N GLU A 124 4.65 8.79 -0.36
CA GLU A 124 5.24 9.57 -1.45
C GLU A 124 5.90 8.67 -2.52
N GLN A 125 6.30 7.45 -2.13
CA GLN A 125 7.04 6.51 -2.97
C GLN A 125 6.07 5.69 -3.82
N VAL A 126 5.63 6.31 -4.92
CA VAL A 126 4.63 5.78 -5.85
C VAL A 126 5.21 4.80 -6.89
N ASP A 127 6.53 4.63 -6.94
CA ASP A 127 7.18 3.68 -7.83
C ASP A 127 6.97 2.24 -7.32
N GLY A 128 6.64 1.31 -8.23
CA GLY A 128 6.49 -0.11 -7.89
C GLY A 128 5.20 -0.47 -7.15
N VAL A 129 4.21 0.44 -7.06
CA VAL A 129 2.93 0.20 -6.37
C VAL A 129 2.20 -1.03 -6.90
N GLU A 130 2.19 -1.25 -8.21
CA GLU A 130 1.59 -2.46 -8.80
C GLU A 130 2.26 -3.76 -8.35
N GLU A 131 3.59 -3.75 -8.27
CA GLU A 131 4.38 -4.91 -7.83
C GLU A 131 4.16 -5.18 -6.33
N TYR A 132 4.15 -4.12 -5.52
CA TYR A 132 3.84 -4.21 -4.09
C TYR A 132 2.41 -4.71 -3.87
N ARG A 133 1.41 -4.15 -4.57
CA ARG A 133 0.01 -4.57 -4.49
C ARG A 133 -0.16 -6.04 -4.87
N ALA A 134 0.49 -6.49 -5.95
CA ALA A 134 0.47 -7.89 -6.34
C ALA A 134 1.13 -8.80 -5.28
N ALA A 135 2.24 -8.36 -4.68
CA ALA A 135 2.89 -9.09 -3.60
C ALA A 135 2.04 -9.17 -2.32
N VAL A 136 1.34 -8.09 -1.95
CA VAL A 136 0.39 -8.08 -0.82
C VAL A 136 -0.79 -9.01 -1.08
N HIS A 137 -1.36 -9.02 -2.29
CA HIS A 137 -2.42 -9.96 -2.63
C HIS A 137 -1.94 -11.42 -2.56
N ALA A 138 -0.74 -11.72 -3.06
CA ALA A 138 -0.15 -13.05 -2.96
C ALA A 138 0.12 -13.44 -1.50
N TYR A 139 0.59 -12.50 -0.68
CA TYR A 139 0.80 -12.67 0.75
C TYR A 139 -0.50 -13.01 1.48
N ALA A 140 -1.55 -12.21 1.28
CA ALA A 140 -2.86 -12.44 1.89
C ALA A 140 -3.45 -13.79 1.48
N ALA A 141 -3.40 -14.13 0.19
CA ALA A 141 -3.92 -15.40 -0.31
C ALA A 141 -3.15 -16.61 0.26
N ALA A 142 -1.82 -16.55 0.30
CA ALA A 142 -1.01 -17.62 0.88
C ALA A 142 -1.28 -17.79 2.38
N PHE A 143 -1.45 -16.69 3.12
CA PHE A 143 -1.82 -16.74 4.53
C PHE A 143 -3.21 -17.37 4.73
N ASP A 144 -4.22 -16.95 3.97
CA ASP A 144 -5.58 -17.49 4.10
C ASP A 144 -5.63 -19.00 3.83
N VAL A 145 -4.87 -19.47 2.83
CA VAL A 145 -4.77 -20.91 2.53
C VAL A 145 -4.07 -21.68 3.66
N ALA A 146 -2.95 -21.16 4.17
CA ALA A 146 -2.24 -21.76 5.29
C ALA A 146 -3.13 -21.79 6.56
N GLU A 147 -3.81 -20.70 6.87
CA GLU A 147 -4.66 -20.58 8.05
C GLU A 147 -5.86 -21.54 7.97
N GLN A 148 -6.52 -21.64 6.81
CA GLN A 148 -7.63 -22.58 6.62
C GLN A 148 -7.18 -24.03 6.83
N GLU A 149 -6.03 -24.41 6.29
CA GLU A 149 -5.50 -25.77 6.46
C GLU A 149 -5.07 -26.02 7.91
N ALA A 150 -4.41 -25.05 8.55
CA ALA A 150 -4.07 -25.13 9.97
C ALA A 150 -5.33 -25.26 10.86
N ARG A 151 -6.41 -24.55 10.53
CA ARG A 151 -7.71 -24.67 11.23
C ARG A 151 -8.38 -26.02 11.00
N ARG A 152 -8.21 -26.62 9.81
CA ARG A 152 -8.72 -27.95 9.48
C ARG A 152 -7.97 -29.04 10.23
N ARG A 153 -6.64 -28.98 10.28
CA ARG A 153 -5.80 -30.00 10.93
C ARG A 153 -5.72 -29.82 12.44
N ARG A 154 -5.65 -28.58 12.93
CA ARG A 154 -5.34 -28.25 14.34
C ARG A 154 -4.12 -29.04 14.83
N ARG A 155 -4.31 -29.94 15.78
CA ARG A 155 -3.29 -30.84 16.36
C ARG A 155 -3.34 -32.25 15.76
N GLY A 156 -4.07 -32.44 14.66
CA GLY A 156 -4.33 -33.76 14.05
C GLY A 156 -3.08 -34.46 13.51
N ASP A 157 -2.03 -33.71 13.20
CA ASP A 157 -0.75 -34.25 12.71
C ASP A 157 0.11 -34.84 13.86
N PHE A 158 -0.26 -34.59 15.11
CA PHE A 158 0.39 -35.15 16.31
C PHE A 158 -0.27 -36.47 16.71
N SER A 159 0.54 -37.40 17.24
CA SER A 159 0.01 -38.63 17.84
C SER A 159 -0.82 -38.32 19.10
N PRO A 160 -1.70 -39.24 19.55
CA PRO A 160 -2.52 -39.01 20.74
C PRO A 160 -1.72 -38.64 22.00
N ILE A 161 -0.54 -39.25 22.18
CA ILE A 161 0.36 -38.97 23.31
C ILE A 161 0.90 -37.53 23.21
N GLU A 162 1.31 -37.10 22.02
CA GLU A 162 1.82 -35.75 21.80
C GLU A 162 0.71 -34.70 21.96
N GLN A 163 -0.51 -34.99 21.49
CA GLN A 163 -1.69 -34.13 21.72
C GLN A 163 -1.98 -33.94 23.22
N GLU A 164 -1.84 -35.01 24.03
CA GLU A 164 -2.00 -34.91 25.48
C GLU A 164 -0.90 -34.04 26.12
N ARG A 165 0.36 -34.18 25.67
CA ARG A 165 1.47 -33.31 26.10
C ARG A 165 1.19 -31.84 25.77
N LEU A 166 0.73 -31.54 24.55
CA LEU A 166 0.33 -30.18 24.15
C LEU A 166 -0.80 -29.62 25.02
N ALA A 167 -1.84 -30.42 25.28
CA ALA A 167 -2.94 -30.02 26.16
C ALA A 167 -2.48 -29.77 27.60
N LYS A 168 -1.55 -30.59 28.10
CA LYS A 168 -0.94 -30.41 29.43
C LYS A 168 -0.08 -29.15 29.50
N ALA A 169 0.72 -28.88 28.48
CA ALA A 169 1.50 -27.65 28.37
C ALA A 169 0.60 -26.41 28.39
N GLN A 170 -0.51 -26.42 27.64
CA GLN A 170 -1.47 -25.32 27.61
C GLN A 170 -2.06 -25.04 29.01
N ARG A 171 -2.49 -26.07 29.74
CA ARG A 171 -2.98 -25.93 31.13
C ARG A 171 -1.91 -25.33 32.06
N LEU A 172 -0.66 -25.78 31.94
CA LEU A 172 0.45 -25.26 32.73
C LEU A 172 0.76 -23.79 32.40
N LEU A 173 0.66 -23.39 31.13
CA LEU A 173 0.82 -21.99 30.73
C LEU A 173 -0.28 -21.10 31.29
N THR A 174 -1.53 -21.60 31.35
CA THR A 174 -2.62 -20.87 32.01
C THR A 174 -2.28 -20.58 33.47
N VAL A 175 -1.76 -21.55 34.21
CA VAL A 175 -1.31 -21.35 35.60
C VAL A 175 -0.12 -20.39 35.68
N ALA A 176 0.83 -20.48 34.74
CA ALA A 176 1.99 -19.59 34.72
C ALA A 176 1.63 -18.12 34.48
N LEU A 177 0.52 -17.86 33.78
CA LEU A 177 -0.02 -16.54 33.48
C LEU A 177 -1.07 -16.04 34.48
N ASP A 178 -1.56 -16.92 35.37
CA ASP A 178 -2.57 -16.58 36.35
C ASP A 178 -2.00 -15.65 37.44
N GLY A 179 -2.54 -14.44 37.53
CA GLY A 179 -2.15 -13.45 38.53
C GLY A 179 -2.49 -13.85 39.98
N ALA A 180 -3.39 -14.81 40.19
CA ALA A 180 -3.75 -15.29 41.53
C ALA A 180 -2.76 -16.33 42.10
N ALA A 181 -1.97 -16.99 41.25
CA ALA A 181 -0.98 -17.99 41.68
C ALA A 181 0.26 -17.33 42.29
N THR A 182 1.01 -18.02 43.15
CA THR A 182 2.23 -17.45 43.74
C THR A 182 3.39 -17.42 42.73
N GLY A 183 4.35 -16.49 42.93
CA GLY A 183 5.49 -16.36 42.03
C GLY A 183 6.30 -17.66 41.79
N PRO A 184 6.64 -18.45 42.82
CA PRO A 184 7.29 -19.76 42.66
C PRO A 184 6.45 -20.77 41.87
N GLU A 185 5.14 -20.88 42.14
CA GLU A 185 4.23 -21.79 41.44
C GLU A 185 4.17 -21.47 39.95
N ARG A 186 4.10 -20.18 39.58
CA ARG A 186 4.10 -19.74 38.18
C ARG A 186 5.39 -20.09 37.44
N ARG A 187 6.55 -19.88 38.07
CA ARG A 187 7.85 -20.27 37.48
C ARG A 187 7.94 -21.78 37.28
N GLN A 188 7.48 -22.57 38.26
CA GLN A 188 7.46 -24.03 38.14
C GLN A 188 6.51 -24.48 37.03
N ALA A 189 5.32 -23.90 36.94
CA ALA A 189 4.36 -24.19 35.89
C ALA A 189 4.93 -23.88 34.50
N TYR A 190 5.60 -22.73 34.35
CA TYR A 190 6.28 -22.36 33.11
C TYR A 190 7.38 -23.34 32.71
N GLN A 191 8.28 -23.71 33.64
CA GLN A 191 9.36 -24.67 33.37
C GLN A 191 8.80 -26.03 32.95
N ARG A 192 7.74 -26.50 33.61
CA ARG A 192 7.07 -27.75 33.25
C ARG A 192 6.41 -27.65 31.89
N ALA A 193 5.73 -26.55 31.57
CA ALA A 193 5.13 -26.35 30.25
C ALA A 193 6.19 -26.42 29.14
N ARG A 194 7.33 -25.74 29.33
CA ARG A 194 8.45 -25.77 28.38
C ARG A 194 8.99 -27.19 28.19
N SER A 195 9.11 -27.97 29.25
CA SER A 195 9.53 -29.38 29.17
C SER A 195 8.50 -30.25 28.42
N GLU A 196 7.21 -29.98 28.54
CA GLU A 196 6.17 -30.72 27.81
C GLU A 196 6.20 -30.40 26.31
N LEU A 197 6.55 -29.17 25.92
CA LEU A 197 6.66 -28.73 24.53
C LEU A 197 7.98 -29.13 23.87
N ASP A 198 8.99 -29.48 24.66
CA ASP A 198 10.30 -29.84 24.15
C ASP A 198 10.24 -31.02 23.17
N GLY A 199 10.88 -30.81 22.01
CA GLY A 199 10.88 -31.75 20.89
C GLY A 199 9.57 -31.86 20.09
N LEU A 200 8.49 -31.14 20.47
CA LEU A 200 7.21 -31.16 19.73
C LEU A 200 7.04 -29.95 18.81
N ILE A 201 7.32 -28.75 19.33
CA ILE A 201 7.15 -27.49 18.60
C ILE A 201 8.36 -26.62 18.88
N ASP A 202 8.98 -26.10 17.82
CA ASP A 202 9.99 -25.04 17.96
C ASP A 202 9.26 -23.71 18.15
N LEU A 203 9.28 -23.20 19.39
CA LEU A 203 8.56 -21.97 19.72
C LEU A 203 9.30 -20.76 19.13
N PRO A 204 8.59 -19.85 18.44
CA PRO A 204 9.18 -18.59 18.00
C PRO A 204 9.83 -17.85 19.18
N ARG A 205 10.99 -17.23 18.92
CA ARG A 205 11.69 -16.41 19.92
C ARG A 205 10.82 -15.25 20.42
N SER A 206 10.01 -14.67 19.53
CA SER A 206 9.03 -13.63 19.86
C SER A 206 8.02 -14.11 20.92
N ALA A 207 7.40 -15.27 20.70
CA ALA A 207 6.48 -15.90 21.66
C ALA A 207 7.13 -16.12 23.03
N THR A 208 8.36 -16.64 23.02
CA THR A 208 9.10 -16.94 24.25
C THR A 208 9.41 -15.67 25.04
N VAL A 209 9.90 -14.62 24.36
CA VAL A 209 10.21 -13.33 24.99
C VAL A 209 8.95 -12.63 25.49
N ALA A 210 7.86 -12.66 24.72
CA ALA A 210 6.57 -12.09 25.11
C ALA A 210 6.04 -12.76 26.39
N LEU A 211 6.11 -14.09 26.47
CA LEU A 211 5.72 -14.84 27.65
C LEU A 211 6.62 -14.53 28.86
N GLU A 212 7.95 -14.54 28.69
CA GLU A 212 8.88 -14.24 29.78
C GLU A 212 8.63 -12.84 30.37
N ARG A 213 8.32 -11.87 29.51
CA ARG A 213 7.95 -10.51 29.92
C ARG A 213 6.63 -10.51 30.69
N GLN A 214 5.61 -11.23 30.23
CA GLN A 214 4.33 -11.33 30.92
C GLN A 214 4.48 -11.98 32.29
N VAL A 215 5.17 -13.11 32.38
CA VAL A 215 5.47 -13.81 33.64
C VAL A 215 6.24 -12.89 34.61
N ARG A 216 7.23 -12.14 34.11
CA ARG A 216 7.95 -11.15 34.94
C ARG A 216 7.05 -10.03 35.43
N SER A 217 6.22 -9.46 34.56
CA SER A 217 5.29 -8.38 34.93
C SER A 217 4.21 -8.82 35.94
N ALA A 218 3.89 -10.11 35.97
CA ALA A 218 2.99 -10.70 36.96
C ALA A 218 3.72 -10.99 38.28
N LEU A 219 5.05 -11.15 38.29
CA LEU A 219 5.89 -11.36 39.49
C LEU A 219 6.15 -10.07 40.28
N GLU A 220 6.08 -8.92 39.63
CA GLU A 220 6.33 -7.60 40.24
C GLU A 220 5.06 -6.95 40.81
N ARG A 221 3.88 -7.56 40.63
CA ARG A 221 2.59 -7.14 41.18
C ARG A 221 2.19 -8.04 42.36
#